data_AF-A0A9P5QDC8-F1
#
_entry.id   AF-A0A9P5QDC8-F1
#
_cell.length_a   1.000
_cell.length_b   1.000
_cell.length_c   1.000
_cell.angle_alpha   90.00
_cell.angle_beta   90.00
_cell.angle_gamma   90.00
#
_symmetry.space_group_name_H-M   'P 1'
#
loop_
_entity.id
_entity.type
_entity.pdbx_description
1 polymer ?
#
loop_
_entity_poly.entity_id
_entity_poly.type
_entity_poly.pdbx_seq_one_letter_code
_entity_poly.pdbx_strand_id
1 'polypeptide(L)'
;VVDPNTTLGNPTTNPEIEELMPNHLAYVIYTSGSTGKPKGVMVEHCQVTRLFHSTEDWYYFDMSDTWLLVHTFSFDFSVWEIWGALRYGGKLIIPSYRTTQSPEDMYRLICEQGITVLNMTPSAFRPLIGIQAQTPLRDQLRYIIFGGEALEPSTLRPWYDIRSENSPLLVNMYGITEISVHATYRAMKKDDCNLVTSPIGARIPDLRVYVLDTHGQPVPLGAVGELYIGGA
;
A
#
# COMPACT_ATOMS: atom_id res chain seq x y z
N VAL A 1 -16.28 -11.00 21.09
CA VAL A 1 -14.86 -10.83 21.44
C VAL A 1 -14.29 -12.21 21.61
N VAL A 2 -13.36 -12.62 20.74
CA VAL A 2 -12.70 -13.93 20.88
C VAL A 2 -11.82 -13.86 22.12
N ASP A 3 -11.91 -14.85 23.01
CA ASP A 3 -11.01 -14.95 24.16
C ASP A 3 -9.56 -15.12 23.64
N PRO A 4 -8.61 -14.24 24.01
CA PRO A 4 -7.23 -14.32 23.56
C PRO A 4 -6.51 -15.60 23.99
N ASN A 5 -7.07 -16.36 24.93
CA ASN A 5 -6.56 -17.66 25.37
C ASN A 5 -7.21 -18.85 24.66
N THR A 6 -8.24 -18.62 23.84
CA THR A 6 -8.85 -19.69 23.05
C THR A 6 -7.87 -20.12 21.98
N THR A 7 -7.45 -21.38 22.04
CA THR A 7 -6.74 -22.02 20.94
C THR A 7 -7.71 -22.15 19.78
N LEU A 8 -7.52 -21.33 18.76
CA LEU A 8 -8.16 -21.55 17.46
C LEU A 8 -7.65 -22.90 16.97
N GLY A 9 -8.54 -23.90 16.85
CA GLY A 9 -8.15 -25.25 16.45
C GLY A 9 -7.48 -25.16 15.08
N ASN A 10 -6.15 -25.29 15.04
CA ASN A 10 -5.29 -25.03 13.88
C ASN A 10 -5.81 -25.75 12.62
N PRO A 11 -6.68 -25.12 11.81
CA PRO A 11 -7.32 -25.80 10.71
C PRO A 11 -6.30 -25.90 9.58
N THR A 12 -6.20 -27.06 8.96
CA THR A 12 -5.28 -27.29 7.83
C THR A 12 -5.95 -27.01 6.48
N THR A 13 -7.23 -26.64 6.49
CA THR A 13 -8.03 -26.32 5.31
C THR A 13 -8.64 -24.93 5.45
N ASN A 14 -8.99 -24.32 4.31
CA ASN A 14 -9.71 -23.05 4.30
C ASN A 14 -11.10 -23.23 4.93
N PRO A 15 -11.66 -22.18 5.57
CA PRO A 15 -13.04 -22.21 6.03
C PRO A 15 -13.97 -22.39 4.83
N GLU A 16 -14.78 -23.45 4.85
CA GLU A 16 -15.83 -23.67 3.87
C GLU A 16 -17.10 -22.96 4.34
N ILE A 17 -17.48 -21.89 3.63
CA ILE A 17 -18.71 -21.14 3.88
C ILE A 17 -19.54 -21.26 2.60
N GLU A 18 -20.51 -22.18 2.59
CA GLU A 18 -21.27 -22.59 1.38
C GLU A 18 -21.92 -21.41 0.64
N GLU A 19 -22.38 -20.39 1.37
CA GLU A 19 -23.08 -19.24 0.80
C GLU A 19 -22.16 -18.03 0.51
N LEU A 20 -20.84 -18.14 0.70
CA LEU A 20 -19.93 -17.01 0.49
C LEU A 20 -19.83 -16.66 -1.01
N MET A 21 -20.31 -15.46 -1.37
CA MET A 21 -20.26 -14.94 -2.73
C MET A 21 -19.27 -13.76 -2.86
N PRO A 22 -18.69 -13.50 -4.05
CA PRO A 22 -17.74 -12.40 -4.25
C PRO A 22 -18.28 -11.01 -3.93
N ASN A 23 -19.58 -10.79 -4.02
CA ASN A 23 -20.25 -9.52 -3.71
C ASN A 23 -20.65 -9.39 -2.23
N HIS A 24 -20.28 -10.34 -1.37
CA HIS A 24 -20.42 -10.17 0.07
C HIS A 24 -19.33 -9.22 0.59
N LEU A 25 -19.67 -8.47 1.64
CA LEU A 25 -18.74 -7.55 2.28
C LEU A 25 -17.55 -8.30 2.89
N ALA A 26 -16.35 -7.90 2.49
CA ALA A 26 -15.09 -8.33 3.09
C ALA A 26 -14.75 -7.50 4.33
N TYR A 27 -14.98 -6.18 4.29
CA TYR A 27 -14.74 -5.30 5.42
C TYR A 27 -15.57 -4.01 5.39
N VAL A 28 -15.63 -3.35 6.55
CA VAL A 28 -16.12 -1.97 6.68
C VAL A 28 -15.07 -1.16 7.43
N ILE A 29 -14.51 -0.14 6.78
CA ILE A 29 -13.53 0.78 7.39
C ILE A 29 -14.14 2.18 7.46
N TYR A 30 -13.98 2.83 8.61
CA TYR A 30 -14.53 4.17 8.84
C TYR A 30 -13.52 5.25 8.46
N THR A 31 -13.97 6.24 7.68
CA THR A 31 -13.17 7.42 7.32
C THR A 31 -13.73 8.68 7.97
N SER A 32 -12.90 9.73 8.07
CA SER A 32 -13.32 11.03 8.58
C SER A 32 -14.35 11.66 7.62
N GLY A 33 -15.62 11.69 8.05
CA GLY A 33 -16.65 12.37 7.28
C GLY A 33 -16.48 13.89 7.37
N SER A 34 -16.67 14.59 6.25
CA SER A 34 -16.63 16.07 6.19
C SER A 34 -17.68 16.75 7.07
N THR A 35 -18.72 16.02 7.48
CA THR A 35 -19.79 16.47 8.39
C THR A 35 -19.46 16.24 9.87
N GLY A 36 -18.23 15.80 10.21
CA GLY A 36 -17.80 15.49 11.57
C GLY A 36 -18.27 14.14 12.12
N LYS A 37 -19.07 13.38 11.35
CA LYS A 37 -19.46 12.00 11.68
C LYS A 37 -18.67 11.04 10.80
N PRO A 38 -17.99 10.03 11.37
CA PRO A 38 -17.32 9.00 10.58
C PRO A 38 -18.31 8.29 9.63
N LYS A 39 -17.87 8.01 8.40
CA LYS A 39 -18.65 7.26 7.40
C LYS A 39 -18.01 5.89 7.17
N GLY A 40 -18.83 4.84 7.17
CA GLY A 40 -18.37 3.47 6.92
C GLY A 40 -18.30 3.22 5.43
N VAL A 41 -17.11 2.85 4.93
CA VAL A 41 -16.91 2.40 3.56
C VAL A 41 -17.03 0.88 3.55
N MET A 42 -18.02 0.37 2.84
CA MET A 42 -18.30 -1.06 2.69
C MET A 42 -17.57 -1.57 1.45
N VAL A 43 -16.71 -2.59 1.62
CA VAL A 43 -15.93 -3.17 0.53
C VAL A 43 -16.20 -4.66 0.42
N GLU A 44 -16.48 -5.11 -0.79
CA GLU A 44 -16.81 -6.51 -1.14
C GLU A 44 -15.56 -7.34 -1.44
N HIS A 45 -15.65 -8.67 -1.34
CA HIS A 45 -14.55 -9.60 -1.64
C HIS A 45 -14.01 -9.45 -3.07
N CYS A 46 -14.88 -9.25 -4.06
CA CYS A 46 -14.51 -9.04 -5.45
C CYS A 46 -13.61 -7.81 -5.63
N GLN A 47 -13.83 -6.75 -4.84
CA GLN A 47 -13.08 -5.51 -4.93
C GLN A 47 -11.67 -5.63 -4.33
N VAL A 48 -11.49 -6.48 -3.31
CA VAL A 48 -10.15 -6.80 -2.78
C VAL A 48 -9.39 -7.70 -3.75
N THR A 49 -10.05 -8.74 -4.25
CA THR A 49 -9.42 -9.73 -5.15
C THR A 49 -9.01 -9.11 -6.49
N ARG A 50 -9.83 -8.24 -7.08
CA ARG A 50 -9.49 -7.54 -8.32
C ARG A 50 -8.28 -6.62 -8.18
N LEU A 51 -8.08 -5.96 -7.02
CA LEU A 51 -6.87 -5.16 -6.78
C LEU A 51 -5.60 -6.00 -6.94
N PHE A 52 -5.55 -7.19 -6.35
CA PHE A 52 -4.38 -8.06 -6.46
C PHE A 52 -4.20 -8.64 -7.86
N HIS A 53 -5.28 -9.08 -8.50
CA HIS A 53 -5.19 -9.60 -9.87
C HIS A 53 -4.72 -8.54 -10.86
N SER A 54 -5.27 -7.33 -10.78
CA SER A 54 -4.96 -6.24 -11.70
C SER A 54 -3.56 -5.62 -11.48
N THR A 55 -2.87 -5.96 -10.40
CA THR A 55 -1.52 -5.48 -10.08
C THR A 55 -0.46 -6.59 -10.14
N GLU A 56 -0.84 -7.82 -10.46
CA GLU A 56 0.02 -9.00 -10.46
C GLU A 56 1.24 -8.83 -11.38
N ASP A 57 1.01 -8.36 -12.62
CA ASP A 57 2.05 -8.15 -13.64
C ASP A 57 3.05 -7.03 -13.31
N TRP A 58 2.81 -6.24 -12.26
CA TRP A 58 3.73 -5.19 -11.81
C TRP A 58 4.67 -5.66 -10.71
N TYR A 59 4.18 -6.56 -9.86
CA TYR A 59 4.85 -6.92 -8.61
C TYR A 59 5.38 -8.34 -8.60
N TYR A 60 4.71 -9.29 -9.26
CA TYR A 60 5.09 -10.70 -9.23
C TYR A 60 5.37 -11.17 -7.79
N PHE A 61 4.43 -10.91 -6.88
CA PHE A 61 4.54 -11.36 -5.51
C PHE A 61 4.46 -12.89 -5.46
N ASP A 62 5.22 -13.49 -4.54
CA ASP A 62 5.23 -14.95 -4.37
C ASP A 62 5.50 -15.35 -2.92
N MET A 63 5.61 -16.66 -2.69
CA MET A 63 5.82 -17.24 -1.36
C MET A 63 7.18 -16.90 -0.72
N SER A 64 8.13 -16.37 -1.50
CA SER A 64 9.40 -15.88 -0.96
C SER A 64 9.28 -14.48 -0.34
N ASP A 65 8.16 -13.79 -0.55
CA ASP A 65 7.97 -12.45 -0.01
C ASP A 65 7.69 -12.45 1.48
N THR A 66 8.37 -11.53 2.17
CA THR A 66 8.10 -11.20 3.57
C THR A 66 7.59 -9.77 3.65
N TRP A 67 6.33 -9.64 4.07
CA TRP A 67 5.60 -8.40 4.22
C TRP A 67 5.65 -7.92 5.66
N LEU A 68 5.49 -6.61 5.85
CA LEU A 68 5.36 -5.98 7.17
C LEU A 68 3.98 -5.34 7.31
N LEU A 69 3.26 -5.67 8.39
CA LEU A 69 1.99 -5.04 8.76
C LEU A 69 2.27 -3.78 9.60
N VAL A 70 2.55 -2.65 8.96
CA VAL A 70 2.89 -1.40 9.66
C VAL A 70 1.64 -0.64 10.05
N HIS A 71 0.59 -0.71 9.22
CA HIS A 71 -0.60 0.09 9.39
C HIS A 71 -1.61 -0.60 10.32
N THR A 72 -2.33 0.23 11.08
CA THR A 72 -3.48 -0.26 11.87
C THR A 72 -4.50 -0.94 10.97
N PHE A 73 -5.16 -2.00 11.46
CA PHE A 73 -6.25 -2.69 10.76
C PHE A 73 -7.46 -1.78 10.49
N SER A 74 -7.52 -0.61 11.13
CA SER A 74 -8.53 0.43 10.87
C SER A 74 -8.19 1.34 9.67
N PHE A 75 -7.03 1.16 9.03
CA PHE A 75 -6.64 1.87 7.82
C PHE A 75 -6.46 0.86 6.69
N ASP A 76 -7.05 1.11 5.53
CA ASP A 76 -7.18 0.10 4.47
C ASP A 76 -5.87 -0.25 3.76
N PHE A 77 -4.78 0.51 3.98
CA PHE A 77 -3.45 0.07 3.58
C PHE A 77 -3.04 -1.26 4.23
N SER A 78 -3.56 -1.55 5.44
CA SER A 78 -3.37 -2.86 6.10
C SER A 78 -4.02 -4.02 5.33
N VAL A 79 -5.08 -3.77 4.54
CA VAL A 79 -5.71 -4.79 3.68
C VAL A 79 -4.72 -5.23 2.61
N TRP A 80 -3.99 -4.28 2.01
CA TRP A 80 -2.93 -4.58 1.06
C TRP A 80 -1.76 -5.33 1.71
N GLU A 81 -1.33 -4.93 2.91
CA GLU A 81 -0.28 -5.62 3.66
C GLU A 81 -0.64 -7.07 4.03
N ILE A 82 -1.84 -7.28 4.59
CA ILE A 82 -2.30 -8.59 5.05
C ILE A 82 -2.50 -9.54 3.87
N TRP A 83 -3.31 -9.12 2.90
CA TRP A 83 -3.65 -9.98 1.77
C TRP A 83 -2.52 -10.09 0.76
N GLY A 84 -1.63 -9.11 0.66
CA GLY A 84 -0.40 -9.21 -0.14
C GLY A 84 0.50 -10.35 0.33
N ALA A 85 0.59 -10.60 1.64
CA ALA A 85 1.31 -11.77 2.15
C ALA A 85 0.48 -13.06 1.98
N LEU A 86 -0.74 -13.08 2.54
CA LEU A 86 -1.52 -14.31 2.69
C LEU A 86 -2.01 -14.88 1.35
N ARG A 87 -2.31 -14.02 0.37
CA ARG A 87 -2.79 -14.46 -0.95
C ARG A 87 -1.71 -15.21 -1.73
N TYR A 88 -0.47 -14.77 -1.63
CA TYR A 88 0.65 -15.29 -2.42
C TYR A 88 1.48 -16.33 -1.66
N GLY A 89 1.06 -16.71 -0.45
CA GLY A 89 1.74 -17.69 0.40
C GLY A 89 3.00 -17.13 1.08
N GLY A 90 3.15 -15.81 1.12
CA GLY A 90 4.26 -15.12 1.77
C GLY A 90 4.14 -15.07 3.29
N LYS A 91 5.15 -14.50 3.93
CA LYS A 91 5.22 -14.31 5.39
C LYS A 91 4.76 -12.91 5.76
N LEU A 92 3.89 -12.77 6.76
CA LEU A 92 3.50 -11.47 7.33
C LEU A 92 4.15 -11.27 8.70
N ILE A 93 4.94 -10.22 8.84
CA ILE A 93 5.54 -9.79 10.11
C ILE A 93 4.64 -8.74 10.75
N ILE A 94 4.29 -8.95 12.02
CA ILE A 94 3.54 -7.99 12.83
C ILE A 94 4.53 -7.33 13.80
N PRO A 95 4.91 -6.06 13.59
CA PRO A 95 5.82 -5.36 14.49
C PRO A 95 5.14 -5.04 15.81
N SER A 96 5.94 -4.88 16.87
CA SER A 96 5.42 -4.33 18.12
C SER A 96 5.06 -2.85 17.94
N TYR A 97 4.10 -2.34 18.73
CA TYR A 97 3.78 -0.92 18.73
C TYR A 97 5.02 -0.05 19.00
N ARG A 98 5.91 -0.47 19.92
CA ARG A 98 7.16 0.26 20.18
C ARG A 98 8.04 0.35 18.93
N THR A 99 8.17 -0.75 18.20
CA THR A 99 8.94 -0.80 16.95
C THR A 99 8.38 0.16 15.90
N THR A 100 7.05 0.27 15.79
CA THR A 100 6.42 1.22 14.85
C THR A 100 6.68 2.69 15.17
N GLN A 101 7.09 3.00 16.41
CA GLN A 101 7.36 4.38 16.87
C GLN A 101 8.85 4.77 16.79
N SER A 102 9.75 3.83 16.47
CA SER A 102 11.19 4.11 16.31
C SER A 102 11.65 3.73 14.90
N PRO A 103 12.05 4.71 14.07
CA PRO A 103 12.64 4.45 12.77
C PRO A 103 13.87 3.52 12.82
N GLU A 104 14.70 3.61 13.87
CA GLU A 104 15.88 2.77 14.04
C GLU A 104 15.52 1.31 14.33
N ASP A 105 14.58 1.08 15.25
CA ASP A 105 14.09 -0.26 15.56
C ASP A 105 13.33 -0.85 14.37
N MET A 106 12.57 -0.02 13.64
CA MET A 106 11.90 -0.41 12.41
C MET A 106 12.90 -0.86 11.35
N TYR A 107 13.95 -0.07 11.08
CA TYR A 107 14.97 -0.45 10.11
C TYR A 107 15.71 -1.73 10.52
N ARG A 108 16.01 -1.89 11.82
CA ARG A 108 16.61 -3.12 12.34
C ARG A 108 15.71 -4.33 12.09
N LEU A 109 14.42 -4.22 12.39
CA LEU A 109 13.43 -5.27 12.12
C LEU A 109 13.36 -5.62 10.62
N ILE A 110 13.37 -4.60 9.75
CA ILE A 110 13.37 -4.76 8.29
C ILE A 110 14.54 -5.66 7.85
N CYS A 111 15.74 -5.38 8.35
CA CYS A 111 16.92 -6.18 8.04
C CYS A 111 16.88 -7.59 8.67
N GLU A 112 16.56 -7.69 9.97
CA GLU A 112 16.58 -8.96 10.72
C GLU A 112 15.53 -9.97 10.24
N GLN A 113 14.35 -9.49 9.86
CA GLN A 113 13.27 -10.34 9.36
C GLN A 113 13.30 -10.56 7.85
N GLY A 114 14.25 -9.93 7.14
CA GLY A 114 14.37 -10.05 5.69
C GLY A 114 13.13 -9.54 4.96
N ILE A 115 12.59 -8.40 5.37
CA ILE A 115 11.39 -7.82 4.72
C ILE A 115 11.71 -7.54 3.24
N THR A 116 10.83 -8.00 2.35
CA THR A 116 10.93 -7.79 0.89
C THR A 116 9.91 -6.77 0.39
N VAL A 117 8.75 -6.65 1.05
CA VAL A 117 7.70 -5.69 0.69
C VAL A 117 7.37 -4.79 1.88
N LEU A 118 7.66 -3.50 1.72
CA LEU A 118 7.43 -2.47 2.73
C LEU A 118 6.40 -1.47 2.23
N ASN A 119 5.39 -1.20 3.06
CA ASN A 119 4.36 -0.20 2.78
C ASN A 119 4.50 0.92 3.81
N MET A 120 4.57 2.18 3.37
CA MET A 120 4.70 3.33 4.27
C MET A 120 4.06 4.59 3.68
N THR A 121 3.70 5.54 4.54
CA THR A 121 3.49 6.91 4.08
C THR A 121 4.84 7.56 3.74
N PRO A 122 4.88 8.51 2.78
CA PRO A 122 6.07 9.32 2.51
C PRO A 122 6.70 9.94 3.77
N SER A 123 5.88 10.45 4.70
CA SER A 123 6.34 11.04 5.95
C SER A 123 7.06 10.03 6.86
N ALA A 124 6.52 8.81 6.99
CA ALA A 124 7.10 7.74 7.80
C ALA A 124 8.37 7.15 7.20
N PHE A 125 8.51 7.16 5.88
CA PHE A 125 9.69 6.64 5.19
C PHE A 125 10.90 7.57 5.30
N ARG A 126 10.70 8.89 5.33
CA ARG A 126 11.79 9.89 5.27
C ARG A 126 12.92 9.65 6.29
N PRO A 127 12.65 9.36 7.58
CA PRO A 127 13.70 9.05 8.55
C PRO A 127 14.54 7.80 8.19
N LEU A 128 13.93 6.79 7.54
CA LEU A 128 14.63 5.55 7.18
C LEU A 128 15.74 5.78 6.16
N ILE A 129 15.62 6.78 5.28
CA ILE A 129 16.66 7.13 4.30
C ILE A 129 17.97 7.50 5.02
N GLY A 130 17.89 8.32 6.08
CA GLY A 130 19.04 8.74 6.86
C GLY A 130 19.68 7.59 7.66
N ILE A 131 18.85 6.70 8.21
CA ILE A 131 19.28 5.53 8.99
C ILE A 131 19.99 4.51 8.10
N GLN A 132 19.40 4.21 6.93
CA GLN A 132 19.97 3.29 5.95
C GLN A 132 21.36 3.73 5.48
N ALA A 133 21.59 5.03 5.34
CA ALA A 133 22.90 5.57 4.95
C ALA A 133 24.00 5.42 6.03
N GLN A 134 23.61 5.27 7.30
CA GLN A 134 24.54 5.28 8.45
C GLN A 134 24.80 3.89 9.06
N THR A 135 24.02 2.89 8.68
CA THR A 135 24.05 1.55 9.28
C THR A 135 24.79 0.51 8.40
N PRO A 136 25.53 -0.42 9.01
CA PRO A 136 26.13 -1.54 8.27
C PRO A 136 25.09 -2.62 7.89
N LEU A 137 23.88 -2.58 8.47
CA LEU A 137 22.82 -3.54 8.16
C LEU A 137 22.39 -3.45 6.69
N ARG A 138 21.91 -4.57 6.15
CA ARG A 138 21.44 -4.69 4.77
C ARG A 138 20.03 -5.26 4.77
N ASP A 139 19.12 -4.56 4.13
CA ASP A 139 17.76 -5.01 3.87
C ASP A 139 17.70 -5.90 2.60
N GLN A 140 16.58 -6.60 2.43
CA GLN A 140 16.27 -7.45 1.28
C GLN A 140 15.05 -6.91 0.51
N LEU A 141 14.80 -5.60 0.60
CA LEU A 141 13.63 -4.98 0.01
C LEU A 141 13.64 -5.16 -1.51
N ARG A 142 12.51 -5.64 -2.04
CA ARG A 142 12.16 -5.64 -3.46
C ARG A 142 11.30 -4.43 -3.80
N TYR A 143 10.36 -4.09 -2.92
CA TYR A 143 9.40 -3.01 -3.12
C TYR A 143 9.26 -2.16 -1.86
N ILE A 144 9.23 -0.84 -2.06
CA ILE A 144 8.76 0.13 -1.07
C ILE A 144 7.61 0.89 -1.71
N ILE A 145 6.41 0.67 -1.18
CA ILE A 145 5.16 1.18 -1.73
C ILE A 145 4.68 2.33 -0.84
N PHE A 146 4.53 3.50 -1.45
CA PHE A 146 4.01 4.70 -0.82
C PHE A 146 2.51 4.83 -1.06
N GLY A 147 1.79 5.28 -0.03
CA GLY A 147 0.37 5.59 -0.11
C GLY A 147 -0.07 6.51 1.03
N GLY A 148 -1.31 6.98 0.96
CA GLY A 148 -1.95 7.76 2.03
C GLY A 148 -1.55 9.23 2.12
N GLU A 149 -0.45 9.67 1.51
CA GLU A 149 -0.04 11.08 1.43
C GLU A 149 0.56 11.41 0.06
N ALA A 150 0.60 12.70 -0.28
CA ALA A 150 1.34 13.16 -1.44
C ALA A 150 2.85 12.95 -1.23
N LEU A 151 3.49 12.20 -2.14
CA LEU A 151 4.93 12.03 -2.16
C LEU A 151 5.61 13.28 -2.75
N GLU A 152 6.53 13.88 -2.02
CA GLU A 152 7.41 14.93 -2.51
C GLU A 152 8.67 14.29 -3.15
N PRO A 153 8.80 14.22 -4.49
CA PRO A 153 9.82 13.39 -5.13
C PRO A 153 11.26 13.81 -4.83
N SER A 154 11.49 15.10 -4.60
CA SER A 154 12.81 15.66 -4.26
C SER A 154 13.43 15.00 -3.02
N THR A 155 12.58 14.53 -2.10
CA THR A 155 12.99 13.91 -0.82
C THR A 155 13.58 12.52 -0.98
N LEU A 156 13.37 11.89 -2.15
CA LEU A 156 13.96 10.60 -2.50
C LEU A 156 15.38 10.73 -3.07
N ARG A 157 15.87 11.94 -3.35
CA ARG A 157 17.21 12.14 -3.94
C ARG A 157 18.32 11.47 -3.13
N PRO A 158 18.38 11.62 -1.78
CA PRO A 158 19.42 10.95 -1.00
C PRO A 158 19.35 9.42 -1.05
N TRP A 159 18.16 8.85 -1.29
CA TRP A 159 18.01 7.40 -1.51
C TRP A 159 18.64 6.96 -2.83
N TYR A 160 18.30 7.63 -3.93
CA TYR A 160 18.83 7.31 -5.26
C TYR A 160 20.30 7.71 -5.48
N ASP A 161 20.91 8.44 -4.55
CA ASP A 161 22.34 8.72 -4.56
C ASP A 161 23.16 7.54 -4.06
N ILE A 162 22.55 6.62 -3.29
CA ILE A 162 23.24 5.47 -2.70
C ILE A 162 22.65 4.11 -3.12
N ARG A 163 21.42 4.08 -3.67
CA ARG A 163 20.77 2.85 -4.16
C ARG A 163 20.44 2.94 -5.64
N SER A 164 20.42 1.78 -6.29
CA SER A 164 19.89 1.62 -7.65
C SER A 164 18.40 1.94 -7.66
N GLU A 165 17.92 2.59 -8.72
CA GLU A 165 16.49 2.81 -8.91
C GLU A 165 15.69 1.53 -9.19
N ASN A 166 16.38 0.40 -9.43
CA ASN A 166 15.75 -0.89 -9.77
C ASN A 166 15.70 -1.88 -8.59
N SER A 167 16.30 -1.58 -7.42
CA SER A 167 16.34 -2.53 -6.30
C SER A 167 16.62 -1.84 -4.96
N PRO A 168 15.62 -1.69 -4.07
CA PRO A 168 14.20 -1.94 -4.30
C PRO A 168 13.59 -0.93 -5.28
N LEU A 169 12.47 -1.29 -5.90
CA LEU A 169 11.61 -0.34 -6.60
C LEU A 169 10.84 0.50 -5.57
N LEU A 170 10.94 1.83 -5.71
CA LEU A 170 10.09 2.77 -5.01
C LEU A 170 8.84 3.01 -5.84
N VAL A 171 7.65 2.74 -5.29
CA VAL A 171 6.39 2.86 -6.01
C VAL A 171 5.47 3.83 -5.28
N ASN A 172 5.00 4.87 -5.94
CA ASN A 172 3.94 5.72 -5.43
C ASN A 172 2.57 5.20 -5.91
N MET A 173 1.70 4.83 -4.99
CA MET A 173 0.33 4.40 -5.29
C MET A 173 -0.67 5.34 -4.63
N TYR A 174 -1.44 6.06 -5.45
CA TYR A 174 -2.57 6.82 -4.95
C TYR A 174 -3.83 5.96 -4.95
N GLY A 175 -4.62 6.11 -3.89
CA GLY A 175 -5.96 5.57 -3.75
C GLY A 175 -6.69 6.17 -2.55
N ILE A 176 -7.98 5.83 -2.45
CA ILE A 176 -8.86 6.20 -1.35
C ILE A 176 -9.65 4.97 -0.93
N THR A 177 -10.17 4.95 0.30
CA THR A 177 -10.86 3.77 0.83
C THR A 177 -12.06 3.35 -0.03
N GLU A 178 -12.76 4.31 -0.61
CA GLU A 178 -13.93 4.10 -1.48
C GLU A 178 -13.63 3.36 -2.79
N ILE A 179 -12.36 3.27 -3.21
CA ILE A 179 -11.94 2.54 -4.42
C ILE A 179 -11.10 1.29 -4.09
N SER A 180 -11.14 0.82 -2.84
CA SER A 180 -10.39 -0.33 -2.34
C SER A 180 -8.88 -0.12 -2.43
N VAL A 181 -8.34 0.64 -1.48
CA VAL A 181 -6.90 0.85 -1.21
C VAL A 181 -6.15 1.67 -2.26
N HIS A 182 -6.01 1.17 -3.49
CA HIS A 182 -5.18 1.79 -4.52
C HIS A 182 -5.92 1.89 -5.86
N ALA A 183 -5.66 2.98 -6.59
CA ALA A 183 -6.23 3.24 -7.91
C ALA A 183 -5.19 3.51 -9.00
N THR A 184 -3.97 3.88 -8.62
CA THR A 184 -2.91 4.27 -9.55
C THR A 184 -1.56 3.73 -9.10
N TYR A 185 -0.62 3.72 -10.04
CA TYR A 185 0.72 3.19 -9.88
C TYR A 185 1.75 4.06 -10.59
N ARG A 186 2.81 4.40 -9.86
CA ARG A 186 4.03 4.98 -10.43
C ARG A 186 5.28 4.36 -9.81
N ALA A 187 6.03 3.60 -10.60
CA ALA A 187 7.43 3.33 -10.27
C ALA A 187 8.22 4.64 -10.38
N MET A 188 8.76 5.10 -9.26
CA MET A 188 9.54 6.32 -9.17
C MET A 188 10.92 6.08 -9.80
N LYS A 189 11.43 7.10 -10.50
CA LYS A 189 12.79 7.08 -11.08
C LYS A 189 13.67 8.13 -10.45
N LYS A 190 14.99 8.02 -10.60
CA LYS A 190 15.92 9.06 -10.12
C LYS A 190 15.60 10.44 -10.70
N ASP A 191 15.24 10.49 -11.98
CA ASP A 191 14.89 11.75 -12.66
C ASP A 191 13.60 12.40 -12.11
N ASP A 192 12.71 11.62 -11.49
CA ASP A 192 11.49 12.14 -10.87
C ASP A 192 11.80 13.07 -9.69
N CYS A 193 12.99 12.97 -9.09
CA CYS A 193 13.43 13.90 -8.04
C CYS A 193 13.57 15.36 -8.49
N ASN A 194 13.41 15.64 -9.80
CA ASN A 194 13.37 16.99 -10.36
C ASN A 194 11.93 17.50 -10.58
N LEU A 195 10.91 16.67 -10.37
CA LEU A 195 9.52 17.06 -10.48
C LEU A 195 9.09 17.93 -9.30
N VAL A 196 8.30 18.96 -9.58
CA VAL A 196 7.73 19.87 -8.57
C VAL A 196 6.38 19.37 -8.04
N THR A 197 5.70 18.52 -8.82
CA THR A 197 4.41 17.91 -8.46
C THR A 197 4.61 16.53 -7.83
N SER A 198 3.57 16.00 -7.16
CA SER A 198 3.51 14.59 -6.72
C SER A 198 2.84 13.72 -7.79
N PRO A 199 3.60 12.98 -8.62
CA PRO A 199 3.01 12.20 -9.69
C PRO A 199 2.43 10.89 -9.15
N ILE A 200 1.18 10.60 -9.50
CA ILE A 200 0.47 9.35 -9.13
C ILE A 200 0.52 8.28 -10.23
N GLY A 201 1.03 8.63 -11.41
CA GLY A 201 1.28 7.68 -12.50
C GLY A 201 0.04 7.25 -13.26
N ALA A 202 -0.01 5.98 -13.61
CA ALA A 202 -1.06 5.40 -14.45
C ALA A 202 -2.12 4.70 -13.59
N ARG A 203 -3.34 4.61 -14.12
CA ARG A 203 -4.43 3.84 -13.50
C ARG A 203 -4.10 2.35 -13.39
N ILE A 204 -4.69 1.67 -12.41
CA ILE A 204 -4.76 0.20 -12.39
C ILE A 204 -5.53 -0.30 -13.63
N PRO A 205 -5.11 -1.40 -14.29
CA PRO A 205 -5.61 -1.81 -15.60
C PRO A 205 -7.13 -2.03 -15.71
N ASP A 206 -7.81 -2.43 -14.64
CA ASP A 206 -9.25 -2.64 -14.57
C ASP A 206 -10.06 -1.36 -14.23
N LEU A 207 -9.39 -0.29 -13.82
CA LEU A 207 -10.02 0.98 -13.49
C LEU A 207 -10.08 1.93 -14.69
N ARG A 208 -10.90 2.95 -14.58
CA ARG A 208 -10.96 4.12 -15.45
C ARG A 208 -10.71 5.35 -14.60
N VAL A 209 -9.95 6.28 -15.15
CA VAL A 209 -9.61 7.55 -14.50
C VAL A 209 -9.96 8.68 -15.46
N TYR A 210 -10.69 9.66 -14.96
CA TYR A 210 -11.03 10.89 -15.67
C TYR A 210 -10.57 12.09 -14.85
N VAL A 211 -10.15 13.15 -15.54
CA VAL A 211 -9.93 14.46 -14.94
C VAL A 211 -10.96 15.39 -15.57
N LEU A 212 -11.92 15.84 -14.77
CA LEU A 212 -13.09 16.58 -15.24
C LEU A 212 -13.07 18.04 -14.76
N ASP A 213 -13.61 18.95 -15.58
CA ASP A 213 -13.88 20.32 -15.17
C ASP A 213 -15.17 20.42 -14.33
N THR A 214 -15.53 21.64 -13.94
CA THR A 214 -16.75 21.94 -13.16
C THR A 214 -18.06 21.65 -13.91
N HIS A 215 -18.00 21.36 -15.22
CA HIS A 215 -19.13 20.97 -16.06
C HIS A 215 -19.17 19.45 -16.32
N GLY A 216 -18.29 18.68 -15.68
CA GLY A 216 -18.18 17.23 -15.87
C GLY A 216 -17.59 16.82 -17.21
N GLN A 217 -16.88 17.72 -17.90
CA GLN A 217 -16.23 17.43 -19.18
C GLN A 217 -14.74 17.13 -18.98
N PRO A 218 -14.15 16.19 -19.76
CA PRO A 218 -12.72 15.92 -19.69
C PRO A 218 -11.89 17.18 -20.00
N VAL A 219 -10.91 17.45 -19.14
CA VAL A 219 -9.98 18.57 -19.33
C VAL A 219 -8.90 18.22 -20.37
N PRO A 220 -8.33 19.20 -21.10
CA PRO A 220 -7.20 18.95 -21.99
C PRO A 220 -5.93 18.59 -21.22
N LEU A 221 -4.95 18.00 -21.92
CA LEU A 221 -3.67 17.62 -21.32
C LEU A 221 -2.99 18.84 -20.64
N GLY A 222 -2.59 18.65 -19.38
CA GLY A 222 -1.92 19.68 -18.57
C GLY A 222 -2.84 20.65 -17.84
N ALA A 223 -4.16 20.60 -18.09
CA ALA A 223 -5.12 21.37 -17.31
C ALA A 223 -5.44 20.69 -15.97
N VAL A 224 -5.88 21.50 -15.01
CA VAL A 224 -6.29 21.05 -13.68
C VAL A 224 -7.79 20.75 -13.69
N GLY A 225 -8.18 19.64 -13.05
CA GLY A 225 -9.58 19.25 -12.85
C GLY A 225 -9.72 18.28 -11.68
N GLU A 226 -10.94 17.83 -11.42
CA GLU A 226 -11.25 16.87 -10.37
C GLU A 226 -11.08 15.43 -10.88
N LEU A 227 -10.52 14.56 -10.03
CA LEU A 227 -10.23 13.17 -10.37
C LEU A 227 -11.45 12.29 -10.11
N TYR A 228 -11.95 11.62 -11.14
CA TYR A 228 -13.02 10.63 -11.05
C TYR A 228 -12.51 9.24 -11.39
N ILE A 229 -12.92 8.26 -10.60
CA ILE A 229 -12.48 6.87 -10.71
C ILE A 229 -13.71 5.98 -10.83
N GLY A 230 -13.69 5.06 -11.80
CA GLY A 230 -14.73 4.05 -11.97
C GLY A 230 -14.15 2.75 -12.52
N GLY A 231 -15.00 1.73 -12.66
CA GLY A 231 -14.54 0.36 -12.96
C GLY A 231 -14.46 -0.50 -11.70
N ALA A 232 -13.81 -1.65 -11.84
CA ALA A 232 -14.01 -2.87 -11.03
C ALA A 232 -15.20 -3.70 -11.48
#